data_AF-A0A2E6T6U3-F1
#
_entry.id   AF-A0A2E6T6U3-F1
#
_cell.length_a   1.000
_cell.length_b   1.000
_cell.length_c   1.000
_cell.angle_alpha   90.00
_cell.angle_beta   90.00
_cell.angle_gamma   90.00
#
_symmetry.space_group_name_H-M   'P 1'
#
loop_
_entity.id
_entity.type
_entity.pdbx_description
1 polymer ?
#
loop_
_entity_poly.entity_id
_entity_poly.type
_entity_poly.pdbx_seq_one_letter_code
_entity_poly.pdbx_strand_id
1 'polypeptide(L)'
;MKIRLQPLLCLAAALAVPGTVNLVKADEGPIRVLFLGHESKHHNSNLYYPMLSRALGRDAIYFDYVTTVEEALGDADYLGKFDALLLYANHGRIEPHQWKNLKGYVEGGGGFVPVHCASWCFGNEPGFDKLVGGRFKSHQGAEFAAKIVKPNHPAMKGLKEFTAWDETYFHNNHNTENRTVL
;
A
#
# COMPACT_ATOMS: atom_id res chain seq x y z
N MET A 1 -22.61 66.26 32.22
CA MET A 1 -22.70 64.79 32.29
C MET A 1 -22.54 64.25 30.87
N LYS A 2 -21.48 63.48 30.61
CA LYS A 2 -21.14 62.93 29.28
C LYS A 2 -22.16 61.86 28.88
N ILE A 3 -22.47 61.73 27.57
CA ILE A 3 -22.55 60.47 26.81
C ILE A 3 -22.45 60.82 25.31
N ARG A 4 -21.43 60.26 24.64
CA ARG A 4 -21.33 60.10 23.17
C ARG A 4 -21.96 58.76 22.82
N LEU A 5 -22.58 58.62 21.64
CA LEU A 5 -22.64 57.34 20.93
C LEU A 5 -22.74 57.59 19.41
N GLN A 6 -21.74 57.10 18.66
CA GLN A 6 -21.75 56.99 17.20
C GLN A 6 -22.54 55.74 16.79
N PRO A 7 -23.25 55.73 15.65
CA PRO A 7 -23.72 54.51 15.04
C PRO A 7 -22.82 54.05 13.87
N LEU A 8 -22.66 52.73 13.85
CA LEU A 8 -22.48 51.83 12.71
C LEU A 8 -21.17 51.87 11.90
N LEU A 9 -20.28 50.94 12.26
CA LEU A 9 -19.42 50.26 11.29
C LEU A 9 -19.98 48.84 11.08
N CYS A 10 -20.48 48.56 9.88
CA CYS A 10 -20.88 47.23 9.45
C CYS A 10 -19.64 46.33 9.31
N LEU A 11 -19.54 45.27 10.12
CA LEU A 11 -18.58 44.20 9.92
C LEU A 11 -19.32 42.96 9.40
N ALA A 12 -19.15 42.68 8.11
CA ALA A 12 -19.63 41.45 7.50
C ALA A 12 -18.77 40.27 8.00
N ALA A 13 -19.39 39.36 8.75
CA ALA A 13 -18.76 38.10 9.15
C ALA A 13 -18.80 37.13 7.96
N ALA A 14 -17.63 36.82 7.39
CA ALA A 14 -17.48 35.71 6.45
C ALA A 14 -17.58 34.39 7.24
N LEU A 15 -18.70 33.69 7.08
CA LEU A 15 -18.89 32.33 7.58
C LEU A 15 -18.00 31.38 6.76
N ALA A 16 -16.90 30.92 7.35
CA ALA A 16 -16.13 29.80 6.83
C ALA A 16 -16.95 28.52 7.01
N VAL A 17 -17.38 27.92 5.92
CA VAL A 17 -18.01 26.59 5.91
C VAL A 17 -16.91 25.56 6.18
N PRO A 18 -16.96 24.78 7.29
CA PRO A 18 -16.00 23.71 7.50
C PRO A 18 -16.29 22.61 6.47
N GLY A 19 -15.31 22.32 5.60
CA GLY A 19 -15.36 21.17 4.72
C GLY A 19 -15.47 19.90 5.56
N THR A 20 -16.56 19.16 5.36
CA THR A 20 -16.76 17.83 5.95
C THR A 20 -15.70 16.90 5.38
N VAL A 21 -14.68 16.60 6.18
CA VAL A 21 -13.80 15.46 5.93
C VAL A 21 -14.66 14.23 6.19
N ASN A 22 -15.09 13.55 5.12
CA ASN A 22 -15.66 12.21 5.26
C ASN A 22 -14.51 11.28 5.69
N LEU A 23 -14.26 11.23 6.99
CA LEU A 23 -13.56 10.11 7.58
C LEU A 23 -14.45 8.90 7.33
N VAL A 24 -13.95 7.95 6.53
CA VAL A 24 -14.59 6.65 6.33
C VAL A 24 -14.94 6.11 7.71
N LYS A 25 -16.23 5.83 7.90
CA LYS A 25 -16.83 5.40 9.14
C LYS A 25 -16.15 4.08 9.55
N ALA A 26 -15.55 4.05 10.74
CA ALA A 26 -14.94 2.86 11.32
C ALA A 26 -16.01 1.84 11.76
N ASP A 27 -16.72 1.27 10.79
CA ASP A 27 -17.85 0.33 10.98
C ASP A 27 -17.56 -1.06 10.36
N GLU A 28 -16.38 -1.28 9.77
CA GLU A 28 -16.05 -2.51 9.02
C GLU A 28 -14.98 -3.36 9.71
N GLY A 29 -15.23 -3.81 10.95
CA GLY A 29 -14.40 -4.85 11.60
C GLY A 29 -12.87 -4.60 11.60
N PRO A 30 -12.06 -5.63 11.87
CA PRO A 30 -10.62 -5.57 11.66
C PRO A 30 -10.24 -5.76 10.19
N ILE A 31 -9.18 -5.09 9.73
CA ILE A 31 -8.59 -5.32 8.40
C ILE A 31 -7.86 -6.66 8.39
N ARG A 32 -8.21 -7.51 7.43
CA ARG A 32 -7.62 -8.84 7.20
C ARG A 32 -6.66 -8.79 6.02
N VAL A 33 -5.39 -9.08 6.26
CA VAL A 33 -4.34 -9.10 5.24
C VAL A 33 -3.81 -10.51 5.06
N LEU A 34 -3.88 -11.04 3.84
CA LEU A 34 -3.16 -12.25 3.48
C LEU A 34 -1.72 -11.85 3.13
N PHE A 35 -0.75 -12.31 3.91
CA PHE A 35 0.66 -12.07 3.64
C PHE A 35 1.26 -13.32 2.96
N LEU A 36 1.48 -13.20 1.65
CA LEU A 36 2.27 -14.14 0.86
C LEU A 36 3.77 -13.85 0.98
N GLY A 37 4.45 -14.66 1.80
CA GLY A 37 5.90 -14.70 1.95
C GLY A 37 6.54 -15.85 1.17
N HIS A 38 7.72 -16.30 1.63
CA HIS A 38 8.43 -17.47 1.10
C HIS A 38 9.41 -18.06 2.14
N GLU A 39 9.82 -19.31 1.94
CA GLU A 39 10.83 -19.96 2.77
C GLU A 39 12.25 -19.60 2.34
N SER A 40 12.70 -18.39 2.70
CA SER A 40 14.05 -17.92 2.38
C SER A 40 14.62 -16.99 3.45
N LYS A 41 15.95 -17.01 3.61
CA LYS A 41 16.68 -16.02 4.43
C LYS A 41 17.01 -14.75 3.65
N HIS A 42 16.98 -14.81 2.32
CA HIS A 42 16.99 -13.64 1.46
C HIS A 42 15.56 -13.11 1.33
N HIS A 43 15.34 -11.84 1.66
CA HIS A 43 13.99 -11.27 1.87
C HIS A 43 13.16 -12.10 2.87
N ASN A 44 13.64 -12.18 4.10
CA ASN A 44 13.17 -13.11 5.13
C ASN A 44 11.80 -12.71 5.71
N SER A 45 10.73 -12.94 4.95
CA SER A 45 9.34 -12.72 5.35
C SER A 45 8.99 -13.38 6.68
N ASN A 46 9.50 -14.58 6.96
CA ASN A 46 9.35 -15.28 8.24
C ASN A 46 9.83 -14.46 9.45
N LEU A 47 10.86 -13.63 9.27
CA LEU A 47 11.38 -12.76 10.33
C LEU A 47 10.51 -11.50 10.50
N TYR A 48 9.99 -10.94 9.41
CA TYR A 48 9.26 -9.67 9.43
C TYR A 48 7.78 -9.81 9.75
N TYR A 49 7.15 -10.94 9.40
CA TYR A 49 5.73 -11.18 9.70
C TYR A 49 5.39 -10.99 11.19
N PRO A 50 6.11 -11.60 12.16
CA PRO A 50 5.81 -11.41 13.58
C PRO A 50 5.97 -9.95 14.04
N MET A 51 6.93 -9.22 13.45
CA MET A 51 7.16 -7.81 13.76
C MET A 51 5.98 -6.94 13.28
N LEU A 52 5.53 -7.14 12.04
CA LEU A 52 4.38 -6.42 11.47
C LEU A 52 3.09 -6.74 12.22
N SER A 53 2.83 -8.02 12.45
CA SER A 53 1.63 -8.50 13.16
C SER A 53 1.55 -7.91 14.57
N ARG A 54 2.68 -7.87 15.30
CA ARG A 54 2.74 -7.24 16.63
C ARG A 54 2.52 -5.73 16.58
N ALA A 55 3.12 -5.05 15.60
CA ALA A 55 3.06 -3.59 15.50
C ALA A 55 1.65 -3.09 15.15
N LEU A 56 1.00 -3.75 14.19
CA LEU A 56 -0.24 -3.28 13.58
C LEU A 56 -1.51 -3.92 14.18
N GLY A 57 -1.37 -4.99 14.97
CA GLY A 57 -2.53 -5.62 15.63
C GLY A 57 -3.28 -4.70 16.59
N ARG A 58 -2.63 -3.66 17.13
CA ARG A 58 -3.27 -2.63 17.97
C ARG A 58 -4.19 -1.70 17.17
N ASP A 59 -3.95 -1.60 15.87
CA ASP A 59 -4.75 -0.81 14.93
C ASP A 59 -5.80 -1.69 14.23
N ALA A 60 -6.06 -2.89 14.77
CA ALA A 60 -6.98 -3.88 14.23
C ALA A 60 -6.64 -4.35 12.80
N ILE A 61 -5.35 -4.41 12.46
CA ILE A 61 -4.85 -5.00 11.22
C ILE A 61 -4.26 -6.37 11.56
N TYR A 62 -4.88 -7.42 11.04
CA TYR A 62 -4.49 -8.80 11.28
C TYR A 62 -4.00 -9.47 10.02
N PHE A 63 -3.02 -10.35 10.19
CA PHE A 63 -2.33 -11.01 9.09
C PHE A 63 -2.51 -12.52 9.21
N ASP A 64 -2.89 -13.14 8.10
CA ASP A 64 -2.70 -14.58 7.90
C ASP A 64 -1.48 -14.75 6.99
N TYR A 65 -0.51 -15.55 7.41
CA TYR A 65 0.78 -15.67 6.75
C TYR A 65 0.97 -17.04 6.13
N VAL A 66 1.28 -17.05 4.83
CA VAL A 66 1.48 -18.25 4.03
C VAL A 66 2.72 -18.08 3.15
N THR A 67 3.40 -19.17 2.81
CA THR A 67 4.67 -19.11 2.07
C THR A 67 4.62 -19.73 0.69
N THR A 68 3.45 -20.24 0.27
CA THR A 68 3.26 -20.84 -1.05
C THR A 68 2.25 -20.06 -1.88
N VAL A 69 2.51 -19.98 -3.19
CA VAL A 69 1.62 -19.31 -4.15
C VAL A 69 0.27 -20.04 -4.24
N GLU A 70 0.28 -21.37 -4.15
CA GLU A 70 -0.95 -22.17 -4.23
C GLU A 70 -1.88 -21.92 -3.03
N GLU A 71 -1.34 -21.87 -1.82
CA GLU A 71 -2.14 -21.59 -0.63
C GLU A 71 -2.74 -20.18 -0.67
N ALA A 72 -1.99 -19.19 -1.19
CA ALA A 72 -2.47 -17.83 -1.27
C ALA A 72 -3.45 -17.57 -2.42
N LEU A 73 -3.19 -18.15 -3.60
CA LEU A 73 -3.83 -17.77 -4.86
C LEU A 73 -4.53 -18.92 -5.58
N GLY A 74 -4.44 -20.17 -5.10
CA GLY A 74 -5.06 -21.33 -5.73
C GLY A 74 -6.59 -21.34 -5.62
N ASP A 75 -7.12 -20.78 -4.53
CA ASP A 75 -8.55 -20.69 -4.24
C ASP A 75 -9.00 -19.22 -4.15
N ALA A 76 -9.91 -18.82 -5.04
CA ALA A 76 -10.46 -17.47 -5.08
C ALA A 76 -11.36 -17.16 -3.88
N ASP A 77 -12.10 -18.14 -3.35
CA ASP A 77 -12.99 -17.95 -2.20
C ASP A 77 -12.18 -17.80 -0.91
N TYR A 78 -11.02 -18.46 -0.83
CA TYR A 78 -10.07 -18.22 0.25
C TYR A 78 -9.48 -16.81 0.19
N LEU A 79 -8.96 -16.40 -0.98
CA LEU A 79 -8.41 -15.06 -1.19
C LEU A 79 -9.46 -13.96 -0.93
N GLY A 80 -10.72 -14.20 -1.27
CA GLY A 80 -11.84 -13.26 -1.06
C GLY A 80 -12.19 -12.98 0.41
N LYS A 81 -11.60 -13.70 1.37
CA LYS A 81 -11.77 -13.44 2.82
C LYS A 81 -10.92 -12.29 3.35
N PHE A 82 -10.06 -11.72 2.50
CA PHE A 82 -9.05 -10.74 2.87
C PHE A 82 -9.29 -9.40 2.19
N ASP A 83 -9.10 -8.32 2.93
CA ASP A 83 -9.18 -6.94 2.43
C ASP A 83 -7.96 -6.57 1.59
N ALA A 84 -6.82 -7.19 1.87
CA ALA A 84 -5.61 -7.02 1.08
C ALA A 84 -4.74 -8.29 0.98
N LEU A 85 -4.03 -8.40 -0.13
CA LEU A 85 -2.89 -9.30 -0.32
C LEU A 85 -1.58 -8.51 -0.25
N LEU A 86 -0.73 -8.84 0.72
CA LEU A 86 0.64 -8.34 0.81
C LEU A 86 1.60 -9.39 0.25
N LEU A 87 2.46 -8.99 -0.70
CA LEU A 87 3.48 -9.85 -1.29
C LEU A 87 4.88 -9.34 -0.92
N TYR A 88 5.65 -10.18 -0.22
CA TYR A 88 7.08 -9.94 0.03
C TYR A 88 7.84 -11.29 -0.07
N ALA A 89 8.23 -11.62 -1.29
CA ALA A 89 8.83 -12.90 -1.68
C ALA A 89 9.54 -12.79 -3.03
N ASN A 90 10.23 -13.86 -3.45
CA ASN A 90 10.84 -14.04 -4.77
C ASN A 90 10.27 -15.28 -5.49
N HIS A 91 8.94 -15.38 -5.60
CA HIS A 91 8.31 -16.47 -6.34
C HIS A 91 8.54 -16.31 -7.84
N GLY A 92 9.28 -17.23 -8.46
CA GLY A 92 9.67 -17.09 -9.87
C GLY A 92 8.52 -17.31 -10.86
N ARG A 93 7.49 -18.07 -10.47
CA ARG A 93 6.41 -18.51 -11.36
C ARG A 93 5.04 -18.40 -10.71
N ILE A 94 4.04 -18.05 -11.51
CA ILE A 94 2.61 -18.14 -11.19
C ILE A 94 1.92 -19.03 -12.23
N GLU A 95 1.03 -19.90 -11.78
CA GLU A 95 0.23 -20.74 -12.68
C GLU A 95 -1.02 -19.98 -13.19
N PRO A 96 -1.59 -20.38 -14.35
CA PRO A 96 -2.71 -19.65 -14.95
C PRO A 96 -3.93 -19.45 -14.03
N HIS A 97 -4.25 -20.44 -13.18
CA HIS A 97 -5.37 -20.31 -12.24
C HIS A 97 -5.05 -19.33 -11.11
N GLN A 98 -3.83 -19.35 -10.58
CA GLN A 98 -3.35 -18.42 -9.57
C GLN A 98 -3.35 -16.97 -10.09
N TRP A 99 -2.89 -16.78 -11.33
CA TRP A 99 -2.91 -15.46 -11.98
C TRP A 99 -4.34 -14.97 -12.21
N LYS A 100 -5.23 -15.84 -12.69
CA LYS A 100 -6.65 -15.52 -12.85
C LYS A 100 -7.26 -15.05 -11.52
N ASN A 101 -6.96 -15.73 -10.42
CA ASN A 101 -7.49 -15.39 -9.10
C ASN A 101 -6.92 -14.07 -8.58
N LEU A 102 -5.61 -13.86 -8.65
CA LEU A 102 -4.97 -12.60 -8.27
C LEU A 102 -5.53 -11.42 -9.07
N LYS A 103 -5.56 -11.55 -10.39
CA LYS A 103 -6.05 -10.52 -11.29
C LYS A 103 -7.53 -10.20 -10.99
N GLY A 104 -8.37 -11.23 -10.88
CA GLY A 104 -9.79 -11.07 -10.57
C GLY A 104 -10.04 -10.42 -9.21
N TYR A 105 -9.24 -10.78 -8.20
CA TYR A 105 -9.31 -10.16 -6.86
C TYR A 105 -9.03 -8.66 -6.91
N VAL A 106 -7.95 -8.25 -7.59
CA VAL A 106 -7.59 -6.82 -7.69
C VAL A 106 -8.58 -6.04 -8.56
N GLU A 107 -8.97 -6.59 -9.72
CA GLU A 107 -9.98 -5.97 -10.58
C GLU A 107 -11.36 -5.89 -9.90
N GLY A 108 -11.64 -6.80 -8.95
CA GLY A 108 -12.82 -6.80 -8.09
C GLY A 108 -12.74 -5.82 -6.91
N GLY A 109 -11.65 -5.08 -6.75
CA GLY A 109 -11.47 -4.07 -5.70
C GLY A 109 -10.68 -4.53 -4.48
N GLY A 110 -10.14 -5.75 -4.49
CA GLY A 110 -9.24 -6.24 -3.44
C GLY A 110 -7.91 -5.46 -3.41
N GLY A 111 -7.40 -5.19 -2.20
CA GLY A 111 -6.15 -4.46 -2.03
C GLY A 111 -4.93 -5.29 -2.40
N PHE A 112 -3.97 -4.73 -3.15
CA PHE A 112 -2.70 -5.40 -3.43
C PHE A 112 -1.51 -4.54 -3.01
N VAL A 113 -0.63 -5.12 -2.19
CA VAL A 113 0.52 -4.46 -1.57
C VAL A 113 1.80 -5.23 -1.91
N PRO A 114 2.37 -5.06 -3.12
CA PRO A 114 3.66 -5.62 -3.47
C PRO A 114 4.79 -4.81 -2.82
N VAL A 115 5.69 -5.46 -2.08
CA VAL A 115 6.76 -4.80 -1.34
C VAL A 115 8.13 -5.24 -1.87
N HIS A 116 8.99 -4.26 -2.18
CA HIS A 116 10.42 -4.47 -2.48
C HIS A 116 10.67 -5.54 -3.56
N CYS A 117 11.09 -6.75 -3.17
CA CYS A 117 11.45 -7.85 -4.07
C CYS A 117 10.27 -8.44 -4.84
N ALA A 118 9.03 -8.10 -4.44
CA ALA A 118 7.83 -8.49 -5.16
C ALA A 118 7.84 -8.07 -6.64
N SER A 119 8.54 -6.97 -6.99
CA SER A 119 8.68 -6.53 -8.40
C SER A 119 9.51 -7.47 -9.28
N TRP A 120 10.14 -8.49 -8.70
CA TRP A 120 10.82 -9.57 -9.41
C TRP A 120 9.96 -10.83 -9.58
N CYS A 121 8.88 -10.99 -8.82
CA CYS A 121 8.05 -12.19 -8.86
C CYS A 121 7.43 -12.45 -10.25
N PHE A 122 7.07 -13.71 -10.48
CA PHE A 122 6.18 -14.15 -11.57
C PHE A 122 6.63 -13.69 -12.96
N GLY A 123 7.94 -13.81 -13.24
CA GLY A 123 8.52 -13.35 -14.51
C GLY A 123 7.98 -14.07 -15.75
N ASN A 124 7.20 -15.14 -15.58
CA ASN A 124 6.49 -15.84 -16.65
C ASN A 124 5.16 -15.17 -17.05
N GLU A 125 4.68 -14.16 -16.31
CA GLU A 125 3.38 -13.52 -16.56
C GLU A 125 3.57 -12.00 -16.76
N PRO A 126 3.67 -11.53 -18.02
CA PRO A 126 3.90 -10.11 -18.32
C PRO A 126 2.83 -9.17 -17.77
N GLY A 127 1.59 -9.65 -17.53
CA GLY A 127 0.54 -8.86 -16.90
C GLY A 127 0.88 -8.44 -15.47
N PHE A 128 1.71 -9.22 -14.76
CA PHE A 128 2.11 -8.92 -13.40
C PHE A 128 2.96 -7.64 -13.29
N ASP A 129 3.83 -7.38 -14.27
CA ASP A 129 4.63 -6.14 -14.35
C ASP A 129 3.72 -4.89 -14.35
N LYS A 130 2.58 -4.98 -15.04
CA LYS A 130 1.61 -3.88 -15.13
C LYS A 130 0.83 -3.69 -13.84
N LEU A 131 0.50 -4.78 -13.15
CA LEU A 131 -0.15 -4.75 -11.85
C LEU A 131 0.75 -4.11 -10.78
N VAL A 132 2.04 -4.48 -10.73
CA VAL A 132 3.01 -3.88 -9.80
C VAL A 132 3.38 -2.45 -10.19
N GLY A 133 3.30 -2.11 -11.49
CA GLY A 133 3.63 -0.79 -12.02
C GLY A 133 5.07 -0.65 -12.56
N GLY A 134 5.82 -1.75 -12.57
CA GLY A 134 7.17 -1.85 -13.12
C GLY A 134 7.82 -3.19 -12.76
N ARG A 135 8.81 -3.59 -13.55
CA ARG A 135 9.55 -4.84 -13.40
C ARG A 135 10.94 -4.57 -12.86
N PHE A 136 11.39 -5.36 -11.88
CA PHE A 136 12.76 -5.33 -11.43
C PHE A 136 13.75 -5.55 -12.59
N LYS A 137 14.72 -4.65 -12.73
CA LYS A 137 15.82 -4.76 -13.69
C LYS A 137 17.16 -4.98 -12.99
N SER A 138 17.48 -4.11 -12.04
CA SER A 138 18.76 -4.11 -11.32
C SER A 138 18.66 -3.27 -10.05
N HIS A 139 19.65 -3.39 -9.17
CA HIS A 139 19.77 -2.56 -7.98
C HIS A 139 21.20 -2.07 -7.77
N GLN A 140 21.34 -1.04 -6.96
CA GLN A 140 22.59 -0.56 -6.36
C GLN A 140 22.35 -0.26 -4.88
N GLY A 141 23.38 -0.03 -4.09
CA GLY A 141 23.25 0.43 -2.70
C GLY A 141 23.63 1.89 -2.58
N ALA A 142 22.78 2.71 -1.98
CA ALA A 142 23.09 4.11 -1.71
C ALA A 142 22.35 4.60 -0.47
N GLU A 143 22.88 5.66 0.14
CA GLU A 143 22.10 6.49 1.05
C GLU A 143 21.31 7.50 0.22
N PHE A 144 19.99 7.54 0.42
CA PHE A 144 19.12 8.46 -0.29
C PHE A 144 17.94 8.92 0.58
N ALA A 145 17.38 10.08 0.23
CA ALA A 145 16.18 10.60 0.87
C ALA A 145 14.94 10.18 0.08
N ALA A 146 13.94 9.63 0.76
CA ALA A 146 12.62 9.38 0.19
C ALA A 146 11.88 10.72 0.06
N LYS A 147 11.75 11.21 -1.17
CA LYS A 147 11.06 12.48 -1.46
C LYS A 147 9.55 12.30 -1.42
N ILE A 148 8.84 13.26 -0.83
CA ILE A 148 7.37 13.29 -0.83
C ILE A 148 6.90 14.18 -1.99
N VAL A 149 6.32 13.59 -3.04
CA VAL A 149 5.87 14.32 -4.23
C VAL A 149 4.38 14.67 -4.22
N LYS A 150 3.55 13.92 -3.48
CA LYS A 150 2.12 14.17 -3.26
C LYS A 150 1.80 14.23 -1.77
N PRO A 151 2.19 15.30 -1.05
CA PRO A 151 2.04 15.39 0.41
C PRO A 151 0.60 15.33 0.92
N ASN A 152 -0.39 15.67 0.08
CA ASN A 152 -1.80 15.63 0.44
C ASN A 152 -2.43 14.24 0.28
N HIS A 153 -1.70 13.24 -0.25
CA HIS A 153 -2.22 11.89 -0.37
C HIS A 153 -2.42 11.27 1.03
N PRO A 154 -3.52 10.54 1.31
CA PRO A 154 -3.78 9.98 2.64
C PRO A 154 -2.62 9.13 3.19
N ALA A 155 -1.97 8.35 2.34
CA ALA A 155 -0.82 7.52 2.72
C ALA A 155 0.42 8.33 3.18
N MET A 156 0.54 9.61 2.80
CA MET A 156 1.65 10.49 3.17
C MET A 156 1.39 11.28 4.45
N LYS A 157 0.18 11.16 5.05
CA LYS A 157 -0.21 11.95 6.21
C LYS A 157 0.73 11.72 7.39
N GLY A 158 1.34 12.80 7.87
CA GLY A 158 2.23 12.78 9.04
C GLY A 158 3.64 12.28 8.74
N LEU A 159 3.93 11.86 7.50
CA LEU A 159 5.28 11.48 7.09
C LEU A 159 6.14 12.73 6.87
N LYS A 160 7.41 12.62 7.27
CA LYS A 160 8.46 13.58 6.92
C LYS A 160 9.49 12.85 6.07
N GLU A 161 10.13 13.58 5.16
CA GLU A 161 11.27 13.04 4.42
C GLU A 161 12.33 12.54 5.41
N PHE A 162 12.89 11.37 5.10
CA PHE A 162 13.96 10.77 5.88
C PHE A 162 14.99 10.20 4.92
N THR A 163 16.22 10.12 5.43
CA THR A 163 17.35 9.53 4.73
C THR A 163 17.61 8.15 5.30
N ALA A 164 17.83 7.18 4.42
CA ALA A 164 18.23 5.84 4.79
C ALA A 164 19.21 5.29 3.74
N TRP A 165 20.07 4.39 4.18
CA TRP A 165 20.77 3.49 3.27
C TRP A 165 19.84 2.33 2.92
N ASP A 166 19.67 2.08 1.62
CA ASP A 166 18.93 0.92 1.11
C ASP A 166 19.37 0.58 -0.33
N GLU A 167 18.81 -0.50 -0.86
CA GLU A 167 18.91 -0.85 -2.27
C GLU A 167 18.04 0.07 -3.14
N THR A 168 18.67 0.83 -4.03
CA THR A 168 17.99 1.62 -5.06
C THR A 168 17.63 0.73 -6.24
N TYR A 169 16.33 0.58 -6.52
CA TYR A 169 15.84 -0.28 -7.59
C TYR A 169 15.66 0.51 -8.90
N PHE A 170 16.19 -0.07 -9.97
CA PHE A 170 15.91 0.35 -11.34
C PHE A 170 14.87 -0.60 -11.93
N HIS A 171 13.82 -0.03 -12.50
CA HIS A 171 12.76 -0.80 -13.13
C HIS A 171 12.75 -0.60 -14.65
N ASN A 172 12.26 -1.62 -15.36
CA ASN A 172 11.80 -1.51 -16.75
C ASN A 172 10.30 -1.82 -16.80
N ASN A 173 9.71 -1.83 -18.00
CA ASN A 173 8.30 -2.16 -18.24
C ASN A 173 7.28 -1.33 -17.44
N HIS A 174 7.66 -0.11 -17.02
CA HIS A 174 6.81 0.78 -16.24
C HIS A 174 5.38 0.85 -16.78
N ASN A 175 4.41 0.77 -15.88
CA ASN A 175 3.03 1.08 -16.22
C ASN A 175 2.85 2.60 -16.20
N THR A 176 2.53 3.17 -17.35
CA THR A 176 2.31 4.62 -17.52
C THR A 176 0.85 5.01 -17.33
N GLU A 177 -0.05 4.04 -17.26
CA GLU A 177 -1.49 4.26 -17.12
C GLU A 177 -1.88 4.26 -15.65
N ASN A 178 -2.65 5.28 -15.23
CA ASN A 178 -3.24 5.41 -13.88
C ASN A 178 -2.25 5.23 -12.71
N ARG A 179 -0.94 5.41 -12.96
CA ARG A 179 0.11 5.31 -11.95
C ARG A 179 0.25 6.62 -11.20
N THR A 180 0.12 6.56 -9.88
CA THR A 180 0.43 7.69 -9.00
C THR A 180 1.72 7.42 -8.23
N VAL A 181 2.68 8.35 -8.36
CA VAL A 181 3.86 8.44 -7.48
C VAL A 181 3.52 9.39 -6.34
N LEU A 182 3.87 8.99 -5.11
CA LEU A 182 3.56 9.67 -3.86
C LEU A 182 4.77 10.38 -3.27
#